data_AF-A0A0A9WSP2-F1
#
_entry.id   AF-A0A0A9WSP2-F1
#
_cell.length_a   1.000
_cell.length_b   1.000
_cell.length_c   1.000
_cell.angle_alpha   90.00
_cell.angle_beta   90.00
_cell.angle_gamma   90.00
#
_symmetry.space_group_name_H-M   'P 1'
#
loop_
_entity.id
_entity.type
_entity.pdbx_description
1 polymer ?
#
loop_
_entity_poly.entity_id
_entity_poly.type
_entity_poly.pdbx_seq_one_letter_code
_entity_poly.pdbx_strand_id
1 'polypeptide(L)'
;EGLRVAAASVFVLVAGGLGERLLGDYVGPPITKLGILTDTVSGMSFLHMYCRTLVVFQNAIHTDTGTRVKIPLYIMTSDDTHALINNLLRSNSYYGLEADQVVCIRQQGVPALSTKDCAIALDPENPYKILTKPHGHGDVHRLLYRLGCFNLWRDK
;
A
#
# COMPACT_ATOMS: atom_id res chain seq x y z
N GLU A 1 -17.73 -19.41 -8.13
CA GLU A 1 -17.50 -18.19 -8.95
C GLU A 1 -16.56 -17.18 -8.29
N GLY A 2 -16.83 -16.67 -7.09
CA GLY A 2 -15.97 -15.66 -6.45
C GLY A 2 -14.48 -16.05 -6.32
N LEU A 3 -14.17 -17.29 -5.91
CA LEU A 3 -12.79 -17.79 -5.81
C LEU A 3 -12.08 -17.82 -7.18
N ARG A 4 -12.80 -18.20 -8.23
CA ARG A 4 -12.29 -18.20 -9.62
C ARG A 4 -11.91 -16.79 -10.07
N VAL A 5 -12.77 -15.81 -9.77
CA VAL A 5 -12.49 -14.40 -10.08
C VAL A 5 -11.32 -13.88 -9.24
N ALA A 6 -11.24 -14.25 -7.95
CA ALA A 6 -10.14 -13.86 -7.07
C ALA A 6 -8.79 -14.38 -7.59
N ALA A 7 -8.74 -15.59 -8.14
CA ALA A 7 -7.53 -16.17 -8.75
C ALA A 7 -6.99 -15.33 -9.93
N ALA A 8 -7.88 -14.62 -10.64
CA ALA A 8 -7.55 -13.75 -11.77
C ALA A 8 -7.55 -12.25 -11.40
N SER A 9 -7.63 -11.92 -10.10
CA SER A 9 -7.70 -10.55 -9.62
C SER A 9 -6.35 -10.04 -9.10
N VAL A 10 -6.23 -8.72 -9.05
CA VAL A 10 -5.16 -8.02 -8.33
C VAL A 10 -5.77 -7.14 -7.25
N PHE A 11 -5.12 -7.11 -6.08
CA PHE A 11 -5.51 -6.26 -4.97
C PHE A 11 -4.54 -5.09 -4.85
N VAL A 12 -5.10 -3.91 -4.60
CA VAL A 12 -4.32 -2.68 -4.45
C VAL A 12 -4.73 -1.96 -3.17
N LEU A 13 -3.76 -1.77 -2.28
CA LEU A 13 -3.94 -1.02 -1.03
C LEU A 13 -3.37 0.38 -1.19
N VAL A 14 -4.17 1.40 -0.88
CA VAL A 14 -3.72 2.79 -0.86
C VAL A 14 -3.30 3.16 0.56
N ALA A 15 -1.99 3.23 0.78
CA ALA A 15 -1.34 3.37 2.08
C ALA A 15 -0.37 4.56 2.14
N GLY A 16 -0.59 5.59 1.33
CA GLY A 16 0.26 6.78 1.28
C GLY A 16 -0.04 7.84 2.36
N GLY A 17 -1.07 7.66 3.17
CA GLY A 17 -1.43 8.62 4.21
C GLY A 17 -0.79 8.30 5.55
N LEU A 18 -0.12 9.28 6.17
CA LEU A 18 0.47 9.19 7.51
C LEU A 18 -0.55 8.79 8.58
N GLY A 19 -1.76 9.32 8.49
CA GLY A 19 -2.82 9.03 9.46
C GLY A 19 -2.78 9.87 10.71
N GLU A 20 -2.36 11.13 10.58
CA GLU A 20 -2.29 12.15 11.64
C GLU A 20 -3.59 12.25 12.47
N ARG A 21 -4.76 12.01 11.88
CA ARG A 21 -6.04 12.00 12.63
C ARG A 21 -6.19 10.82 13.60
N LEU A 22 -5.56 9.69 13.29
CA LEU A 22 -5.59 8.48 14.12
C LEU A 22 -4.34 8.38 15.01
N LEU A 23 -3.22 8.90 14.53
CA LEU A 23 -1.88 8.72 15.12
C LEU A 23 -1.28 10.01 15.67
N GLY A 24 -1.99 11.14 15.63
CA GLY A 24 -1.44 12.48 15.89
C GLY A 24 -0.66 12.58 17.20
N ASP A 25 -1.25 12.09 18.29
CA ASP A 25 -0.63 12.11 19.62
C ASP A 25 -0.10 10.72 20.02
N TYR A 26 0.15 9.84 19.04
CA TYR A 26 0.63 8.49 19.33
C TYR A 26 2.05 8.54 19.92
N VAL A 27 2.19 8.08 21.15
CA VAL A 27 3.47 7.95 21.84
C VAL A 27 3.99 6.53 21.67
N GLY A 28 4.88 6.33 20.70
CA GLY A 28 5.51 5.04 20.44
C GLY A 28 6.41 5.06 19.20
N PRO A 29 6.95 3.90 18.78
CA PRO A 29 7.73 3.80 17.55
C PRO A 29 6.92 4.26 16.33
N PRO A 30 7.54 4.86 15.30
CA PRO A 30 6.82 5.29 14.11
C PRO A 30 6.03 4.14 13.48
N ILE A 31 4.71 4.34 13.34
CA ILE A 31 3.80 3.40 12.68
C ILE A 31 3.03 4.08 11.56
N THR A 32 2.54 3.28 10.62
CA THR A 32 1.60 3.73 9.58
C THR A 32 0.19 3.28 9.93
N LYS A 33 -0.82 3.80 9.22
CA LYS A 33 -2.20 3.30 9.33
C LYS A 33 -2.31 1.78 9.20
N LEU A 34 -1.49 1.17 8.35
CA LEU A 34 -1.50 -0.27 8.14
C LEU A 34 -0.83 -1.05 9.28
N GLY A 35 -0.03 -0.40 10.11
CA GLY A 35 0.55 -0.96 11.33
C GLY A 35 -0.38 -0.91 12.54
N ILE A 36 -1.49 -0.18 12.48
CA ILE A 36 -2.49 -0.12 13.55
C ILE A 36 -3.16 -1.49 13.72
N LEU A 37 -3.37 -1.91 14.96
CA LEU A 37 -4.09 -3.14 15.28
C LEU A 37 -5.59 -3.01 14.92
N THR A 38 -6.15 -4.06 14.33
CA THR A 38 -7.59 -4.14 14.02
C THR A 38 -8.41 -4.28 15.29
N ASP A 39 -7.88 -5.02 16.26
CA ASP A 39 -8.49 -5.29 17.56
C ASP A 39 -7.41 -5.79 18.54
N THR A 40 -7.74 -5.77 19.84
CA THR A 40 -6.81 -6.15 20.91
C THR A 40 -6.73 -7.66 21.14
N VAL A 41 -7.69 -8.44 20.63
CA VAL A 41 -7.78 -9.88 20.89
C VAL A 41 -6.91 -10.66 19.90
N SER A 42 -7.00 -10.32 18.62
CA SER A 42 -6.24 -10.96 17.55
C SER A 42 -4.79 -10.50 17.50
N GLY A 43 -4.52 -9.26 17.95
CA GLY A 43 -3.21 -8.61 17.80
C GLY A 43 -2.80 -8.42 16.35
N MET A 44 -3.73 -8.49 15.39
CA MET A 44 -3.44 -8.34 13.96
C MET A 44 -3.42 -6.85 13.59
N SER A 45 -2.41 -6.44 12.82
CA SER A 45 -2.44 -5.14 12.16
C SER A 45 -3.37 -5.17 10.95
N PHE A 46 -3.80 -4.00 10.45
CA PHE A 46 -4.54 -3.92 9.19
C PHE A 46 -3.76 -4.58 8.03
N LEU A 47 -2.43 -4.39 7.97
CA LEU A 47 -1.60 -5.05 6.96
C LEU A 47 -1.66 -6.57 7.08
N HIS A 48 -1.54 -7.09 8.31
CA HIS A 48 -1.65 -8.52 8.57
C HIS A 48 -3.01 -9.04 8.11
N MET A 49 -4.10 -8.35 8.48
CA MET A 49 -5.45 -8.74 8.09
C MET A 49 -5.59 -8.85 6.56
N TYR A 50 -5.13 -7.84 5.79
CA TYR A 50 -5.19 -7.89 4.33
C TYR A 50 -4.35 -9.03 3.73
N CYS A 51 -3.10 -9.20 4.18
CA CYS A 51 -2.24 -10.27 3.69
C CYS A 51 -2.84 -11.66 4.01
N ARG A 52 -3.36 -11.83 5.22
CA ARG A 52 -4.00 -13.08 5.66
C ARG A 52 -5.24 -13.42 4.84
N THR A 53 -6.05 -12.42 4.48
CA THR A 53 -7.20 -12.64 3.58
C THR A 53 -6.76 -13.22 2.24
N LEU A 54 -5.67 -12.71 1.65
CA LEU A 54 -5.14 -13.25 0.39
C LEU A 54 -4.62 -14.69 0.55
N VAL A 55 -3.89 -14.99 1.64
CA VAL A 55 -3.48 -16.37 1.96
C VAL A 55 -4.68 -17.31 2.03
N VAL A 56 -5.75 -16.89 2.70
CA VAL A 56 -6.98 -17.68 2.82
C VAL A 56 -7.64 -17.90 1.45
N PHE A 57 -7.71 -16.89 0.59
CA PHE A 57 -8.22 -17.05 -0.77
C PHE A 57 -7.38 -18.03 -1.59
N GLN A 58 -6.06 -17.92 -1.56
CA GLN A 58 -5.16 -18.84 -2.27
C GLN A 58 -5.34 -20.29 -1.80
N ASN A 59 -5.45 -20.50 -0.49
CA ASN A 59 -5.69 -21.82 0.08
C ASN A 59 -7.06 -22.37 -0.33
N ALA A 60 -8.11 -21.54 -0.31
CA ALA A 60 -9.45 -21.95 -0.74
C ALA A 60 -9.46 -22.33 -2.23
N ILE A 61 -8.79 -21.55 -3.08
CA ILE A 61 -8.63 -21.85 -4.52
C ILE A 61 -7.87 -23.16 -4.70
N HIS A 62 -6.80 -23.40 -3.94
CA HIS A 62 -6.04 -24.64 -4.01
C HIS A 62 -6.87 -25.86 -3.60
N THR A 63 -7.67 -25.75 -2.55
CA THR A 63 -8.57 -26.84 -2.12
C THR A 63 -9.66 -27.14 -3.16
N ASP A 64 -10.22 -26.11 -3.80
CA ASP A 64 -11.31 -26.25 -4.78
C ASP A 64 -10.82 -26.77 -6.15
N THR A 65 -9.63 -26.33 -6.58
CA THR A 65 -9.14 -26.55 -7.96
C THR A 65 -7.88 -27.42 -8.06
N GLY A 66 -7.23 -27.74 -6.94
CA GLY A 66 -5.90 -28.36 -6.89
C GLY A 66 -4.75 -27.42 -7.32
N THR A 67 -5.04 -26.21 -7.80
CA THR A 67 -4.04 -25.30 -8.36
C THR A 67 -3.55 -24.30 -7.32
N ARG A 68 -2.24 -24.10 -7.22
CA ARG A 68 -1.67 -23.01 -6.41
C ARG A 68 -1.59 -21.74 -7.23
N VAL A 69 -2.11 -20.66 -6.67
CA VAL A 69 -2.11 -19.33 -7.31
C VAL A 69 -1.43 -18.31 -6.40
N LYS A 70 -0.78 -17.33 -7.02
CA LYS A 70 -0.26 -16.13 -6.34
C LYS A 70 -1.14 -14.96 -6.72
N ILE A 71 -1.89 -14.41 -5.76
CA ILE A 71 -2.73 -13.24 -5.95
C ILE A 71 -1.86 -12.00 -5.71
N PRO A 72 -1.60 -11.18 -6.75
CA PRO A 72 -0.73 -10.03 -6.58
C PRO A 72 -1.33 -8.99 -5.63
N LEU A 73 -0.48 -8.47 -4.73
CA LEU A 73 -0.79 -7.38 -3.81
C LEU A 73 0.11 -6.18 -4.12
N TYR A 74 -0.50 -5.08 -4.54
CA TYR A 74 0.19 -3.80 -4.70
C TYR A 74 -0.14 -2.88 -3.54
N ILE A 75 0.86 -2.22 -2.98
CA ILE A 75 0.67 -1.27 -1.88
C ILE A 75 1.22 0.08 -2.32
N MET A 76 0.32 1.03 -2.58
CA MET A 76 0.69 2.40 -2.92
C MET A 76 1.09 3.16 -1.64
N THR A 77 2.35 3.55 -1.51
CA THR A 77 2.91 4.25 -0.35
C THR A 77 3.28 5.70 -0.70
N SER A 78 3.61 6.53 0.29
CA SER A 78 4.26 7.85 0.09
C SER A 78 5.74 7.77 0.46
N ASP A 79 6.48 8.88 0.30
CA ASP A 79 7.83 9.00 0.86
C ASP A 79 7.86 8.73 2.36
N ASP A 80 6.85 9.17 3.10
CA ASP A 80 6.79 9.01 4.55
C ASP A 80 6.42 7.59 4.99
N THR A 81 5.63 6.85 4.19
CA THR A 81 5.15 5.51 4.58
C THR A 81 5.93 4.36 3.96
N HIS A 82 6.70 4.59 2.89
CA HIS A 82 7.33 3.52 2.12
C HIS A 82 8.30 2.66 2.94
N ALA A 83 9.23 3.29 3.66
CA ALA A 83 10.22 2.56 4.45
C ALA A 83 9.55 1.78 5.59
N LEU A 84 8.60 2.42 6.30
CA LEU A 84 7.87 1.81 7.40
C LEU A 84 7.06 0.58 6.96
N ILE A 85 6.35 0.65 5.83
CA ILE A 85 5.56 -0.47 5.31
C ILE A 85 6.47 -1.62 4.83
N ASN A 86 7.57 -1.31 4.12
CA ASN A 86 8.53 -2.34 3.72
C ASN A 86 9.15 -3.05 4.92
N ASN A 87 9.50 -2.29 5.97
CA ASN A 87 10.03 -2.86 7.20
C ASN A 87 8.99 -3.73 7.91
N LEU A 88 7.73 -3.28 7.98
CA LEU A 88 6.63 -4.03 8.57
C LEU A 88 6.36 -5.36 7.85
N LEU A 89 6.39 -5.36 6.50
CA LEU A 89 6.29 -6.58 5.71
C LEU A 89 7.45 -7.55 5.98
N ARG A 90 8.70 -7.05 5.92
CA ARG A 90 9.91 -7.87 6.07
C ARG A 90 10.04 -8.46 7.46
N SER A 91 9.77 -7.66 8.50
CA SER A 91 9.86 -8.12 9.89
C SER A 91 8.83 -9.19 10.25
N ASN A 92 7.75 -9.30 9.47
CA ASN A 92 6.69 -10.29 9.65
C ASN A 92 6.66 -11.35 8.54
N SER A 93 7.75 -11.50 7.77
CA SER A 93 7.83 -12.48 6.67
C SER A 93 6.64 -12.42 5.71
N TYR A 94 6.23 -11.20 5.34
CA TYR A 94 5.10 -10.89 4.46
C TYR A 94 3.76 -11.52 4.90
N TYR A 95 3.63 -11.86 6.19
CA TYR A 95 2.43 -12.46 6.78
C TYR A 95 1.98 -13.74 6.05
N GLY A 96 2.93 -14.51 5.52
CA GLY A 96 2.67 -15.78 4.82
C GLY A 96 2.45 -15.65 3.31
N LEU A 97 2.45 -14.43 2.75
CA LEU A 97 2.56 -14.23 1.30
C LEU A 97 4.01 -14.44 0.84
N GLU A 98 4.19 -14.80 -0.42
CA GLU A 98 5.52 -14.84 -1.03
C GLU A 98 5.99 -13.42 -1.35
N ALA A 99 7.27 -13.11 -1.08
CA ALA A 99 7.79 -11.76 -1.23
C ALA A 99 7.65 -11.19 -2.66
N ASP A 100 7.68 -12.05 -3.68
CA ASP A 100 7.57 -11.67 -5.09
C ASP A 100 6.15 -11.31 -5.54
N GLN A 101 5.13 -11.63 -4.73
CA GLN A 101 3.73 -11.28 -5.04
C GLN A 101 3.29 -9.96 -4.37
N VAL A 102 4.13 -9.36 -3.51
CA VAL A 102 3.84 -8.10 -2.82
C VAL A 102 4.74 -6.99 -3.36
N VAL A 103 4.14 -5.94 -3.93
CA VAL A 103 4.87 -4.82 -4.55
C VAL A 103 4.47 -3.50 -3.91
N CYS A 104 5.41 -2.89 -3.18
CA CYS A 104 5.26 -1.53 -2.67
C CYS A 104 5.59 -0.51 -3.77
N ILE A 105 4.62 0.31 -4.17
CA ILE A 105 4.79 1.36 -5.16
C ILE A 105 4.76 2.71 -4.49
N ARG A 106 5.83 3.48 -4.60
CA ARG A 106 5.91 4.82 -4.03
C ARG A 106 5.26 5.84 -4.97
N GLN A 107 4.20 6.50 -4.51
CA GLN A 107 3.60 7.63 -5.21
C GLN A 107 4.52 8.85 -5.12
N GLN A 108 4.48 9.71 -6.15
CA GLN A 108 5.21 10.98 -6.12
C GLN A 108 4.36 12.06 -5.46
N GLY A 109 5.02 12.97 -4.75
CA GLY A 109 4.40 14.22 -4.32
C GLY A 109 4.09 15.14 -5.51
N VAL A 110 3.06 15.97 -5.36
CA VAL A 110 2.77 17.10 -6.25
C VAL A 110 3.13 18.41 -5.55
N PRO A 111 3.64 19.42 -6.27
CA PRO A 111 3.92 20.73 -5.68
C PRO A 111 2.70 21.28 -4.94
N ALA A 112 2.89 21.68 -3.69
CA ALA A 112 1.87 22.37 -2.92
C ALA A 112 1.78 23.83 -3.37
N LEU A 113 0.57 24.40 -3.32
CA LEU A 113 0.33 25.80 -3.64
C LEU A 113 0.19 26.59 -2.33
N SER A 114 0.89 27.71 -2.22
CA SER A 114 0.91 28.57 -1.02
C SER A 114 -0.11 29.69 -1.06
N THR A 115 -0.53 30.12 -2.26
CA THR A 115 -1.44 31.24 -2.47
C THR A 115 -2.56 30.92 -3.45
N LYS A 116 -3.60 31.76 -3.47
CA LYS A 116 -4.71 31.67 -4.43
C LYS A 116 -4.26 31.88 -5.88
N ASP A 117 -3.14 32.55 -6.09
CA ASP A 117 -2.54 32.79 -7.40
C ASP A 117 -1.66 31.61 -7.86
N CYS A 118 -1.76 30.46 -7.19
CA CYS A 118 -1.03 29.23 -7.52
C CYS A 118 0.50 29.35 -7.40
N ALA A 119 1.01 30.17 -6.49
CA ALA A 119 2.43 30.18 -6.18
C ALA A 119 2.86 28.83 -5.58
N ILE A 120 4.00 28.29 -6.01
CA ILE A 120 4.57 27.05 -5.45
C ILE A 120 5.03 27.32 -4.02
N ALA A 121 4.66 26.44 -3.10
CA ALA A 121 5.10 26.49 -1.72
C ALA A 121 6.56 25.99 -1.62
N LEU A 122 7.41 26.84 -1.04
CA LEU A 122 8.79 26.52 -0.71
C LEU A 122 8.93 26.22 0.78
N ASP A 123 9.92 25.43 1.14
CA ASP A 123 10.27 25.14 2.52
C ASP A 123 10.79 26.43 3.21
N PRO A 124 10.20 26.86 4.34
CA PRO A 124 10.65 28.08 5.04
C PRO A 124 12.12 28.04 5.47
N GLU A 125 12.67 26.86 5.70
CA GLU A 125 14.07 26.67 6.13
C GLU A 125 15.01 26.42 4.94
N ASN A 126 14.47 26.15 3.75
CA ASN A 126 15.26 25.91 2.55
C ASN A 126 14.55 26.39 1.27
N PRO A 127 14.91 27.57 0.73
CA PRO A 127 14.25 28.14 -0.45
C PRO A 127 14.46 27.32 -1.74
N TYR A 128 15.39 26.35 -1.76
CA TYR A 128 15.61 25.44 -2.89
C TYR A 128 14.78 24.16 -2.82
N LYS A 129 13.93 24.00 -1.79
CA LYS A 129 13.10 22.81 -1.60
C LYS A 129 11.62 23.16 -1.78
N ILE A 130 10.98 22.48 -2.73
CA ILE A 130 9.54 22.57 -2.96
C ILE A 130 8.81 21.71 -1.93
N LEU A 131 7.81 22.27 -1.26
CA LEU A 131 6.89 21.50 -0.42
C LEU A 131 5.91 20.76 -1.32
N THR A 132 5.74 19.47 -1.05
CA THR A 132 4.82 18.62 -1.82
C THR A 132 3.68 18.09 -0.96
N LYS A 133 2.56 17.78 -1.60
CA LYS A 133 1.46 17.02 -1.01
C LYS A 133 1.27 15.70 -1.78
N PRO A 134 0.68 14.67 -1.16
CA PRO A 134 0.32 13.45 -1.87
C PRO A 134 -0.59 13.74 -3.06
N HIS A 135 -0.37 13.05 -4.19
CA HIS A 135 -1.18 13.17 -5.42
C HIS A 135 -2.64 12.68 -5.24
N GLY A 136 -2.97 12.12 -4.07
CA GLY A 136 -4.28 11.54 -3.78
C GLY A 136 -4.39 10.09 -4.26
N HIS A 137 -5.48 9.41 -3.87
CA HIS A 137 -5.64 7.97 -4.13
C HIS A 137 -5.77 7.63 -5.62
N GLY A 138 -6.13 8.60 -6.48
CA GLY A 138 -6.26 8.40 -7.92
C GLY A 138 -4.93 8.13 -8.65
N ASP A 139 -3.79 8.45 -8.04
CA ASP A 139 -2.46 8.20 -8.66
C ASP A 139 -2.18 6.70 -8.85
N VAL A 140 -2.94 5.84 -8.15
CA VAL A 140 -2.85 4.38 -8.27
C VAL A 140 -2.96 3.90 -9.72
N HIS A 141 -3.82 4.49 -10.54
CA HIS A 141 -3.99 4.09 -11.94
C HIS A 141 -2.75 4.44 -12.77
N ARG A 142 -2.19 5.63 -12.57
CA ARG A 142 -0.96 6.06 -13.25
C ARG A 142 0.23 5.20 -12.84
N LEU A 143 0.33 4.86 -11.56
CA LEU A 143 1.41 4.03 -11.03
C LEU A 143 1.37 2.60 -11.58
N LEU A 144 0.19 1.98 -11.60
CA LEU A 144 0.02 0.65 -12.20
C LEU A 144 0.30 0.65 -13.71
N TYR A 145 -0.08 1.73 -14.40
CA TYR A 145 0.24 1.90 -15.83
C TYR A 145 1.75 1.98 -16.06
N ARG A 146 2.46 2.80 -15.27
CA ARG A 146 3.91 2.97 -15.38
C ARG A 146 4.69 1.69 -15.09
N LEU A 147 4.19 0.82 -14.22
CA LEU A 147 4.82 -0.46 -13.91
C LEU A 147 4.58 -1.53 -14.99
N GLY A 148 3.78 -1.22 -16.02
CA GLY A 148 3.41 -2.20 -17.05
C GLY A 148 2.49 -3.31 -16.53
N CYS A 149 1.88 -3.14 -15.35
CA CYS A 149 0.99 -4.13 -14.74
C CYS A 149 -0.17 -4.50 -15.66
N PHE A 150 -0.69 -3.53 -16.41
CA PHE A 150 -1.77 -3.78 -17.37
C PHE A 150 -1.36 -4.74 -18.49
N ASN A 151 -0.12 -4.68 -18.97
CA ASN A 151 0.37 -5.63 -19.98
C ASN A 151 0.50 -7.03 -19.35
N LEU A 152 1.04 -7.11 -18.13
CA LEU A 152 1.16 -8.36 -17.39
C LEU A 152 -0.19 -9.04 -17.10
N TRP A 153 -1.28 -8.28 -17.02
CA TRP A 153 -2.61 -8.81 -16.71
C TRP A 153 -3.47 -9.05 -17.94
N ARG A 154 -3.29 -8.27 -19.01
CA ARG A 154 -3.98 -8.50 -20.28
C ARG A 154 -3.57 -9.83 -20.91
N ASP A 155 -2.30 -10.21 -20.75
CA ASP A 155 -1.72 -11.37 -21.41
C ASP A 155 -1.82 -12.66 -20.54
N LYS A 156 -2.60 -12.63 -19.44
CA LYS A 156 -2.92 -13.77 -18.56
C LYS A 156 -4.36 -14.25 -18.78
#